data_AF-A0A920VC44-F1
#
_entry.id   AF-A0A920VC44-F1
#
_cell.length_a   1.000
_cell.length_b   1.000
_cell.length_c   1.000
_cell.angle_alpha   90.00
_cell.angle_beta   90.00
_cell.angle_gamma   90.00
#
_symmetry.space_group_name_H-M   'P 1'
#
loop_
_entity.id
_entity.type
_entity.pdbx_description
1 polymer ?
#
loop_
_entity_poly.entity_id
_entity_poly.type
_entity_poly.pdbx_seq_one_letter_code
_entity_poly.pdbx_strand_id
1 'polypeptide(L)'
;MRQSWCGTITASDAVAGITGTLPASLVGNEGPRAPELTVSFLWDSTVNEAGYSGTAYAAYGEPGTGQHGSMSQHEMNNILFAAGPAFRSNIRSLIPSGNTDLAPTILRILGLSGYRNMHGRVLEEALSGCPETEDIDWRTETHRSEVNLGGDIYRQEIQISTVGTTSYVDMGNRAS
;
A
#
# COMPACT_ATOMS: atom_id res chain seq x y z
N MET A 1 19.77 -4.09 -20.75
CA MET A 1 20.61 -3.75 -19.58
C MET A 1 19.72 -3.79 -18.35
N ARG A 2 20.05 -4.60 -17.34
CA ARG A 2 19.28 -4.71 -16.09
C ARG A 2 19.55 -3.50 -15.20
N GLN A 3 18.49 -2.90 -14.66
CA GLN A 3 18.59 -1.81 -13.69
C GLN A 3 18.47 -2.37 -12.27
N SER A 4 19.52 -2.19 -11.46
CA SER A 4 19.56 -2.72 -10.09
C SER A 4 18.49 -2.10 -9.19
N TRP A 5 18.20 -0.82 -9.39
CA TRP A 5 17.21 -0.03 -8.65
C TRP A 5 15.75 -0.30 -9.01
N CYS A 6 15.49 -1.01 -10.12
CA CYS A 6 14.13 -1.22 -10.60
C CYS A 6 13.41 -2.28 -9.75
N GLY A 7 12.39 -1.85 -9.00
CA GLY A 7 11.46 -2.71 -8.27
C GLY A 7 10.22 -2.99 -9.11
N THR A 8 9.05 -2.80 -8.50
CA THR A 8 7.72 -2.98 -9.10
C THR A 8 7.44 -1.93 -10.18
N ILE A 9 6.79 -2.33 -11.27
CA ILE A 9 6.36 -1.46 -12.36
C ILE A 9 4.86 -1.62 -12.57
N THR A 10 4.13 -0.49 -12.49
CA THR A 10 2.71 -0.45 -12.84
C THR A 10 2.47 0.38 -14.09
N ALA A 11 1.47 -0.01 -14.89
CA ALA A 11 1.10 0.64 -16.13
C ALA A 11 -0.32 1.20 -16.02
N SER A 12 -0.51 2.45 -16.45
CA SER A 12 -1.85 3.04 -16.56
C SER A 12 -2.66 2.40 -17.68
N ASP A 13 -3.97 2.60 -17.64
CA ASP A 13 -4.90 2.13 -18.66
C ASP A 13 -4.57 2.68 -20.07
N ALA A 14 -3.95 3.87 -20.14
CA ALA A 14 -3.53 4.48 -21.41
C ALA A 14 -2.49 3.66 -22.19
N VAL A 15 -1.71 2.85 -21.49
CA VAL A 15 -0.68 1.97 -22.06
C VAL A 15 -0.85 0.52 -21.60
N ALA A 16 -2.10 0.11 -21.33
CA ALA A 16 -2.42 -1.23 -20.86
C ALA A 16 -1.85 -2.33 -21.79
N GLY A 17 -1.48 -3.46 -21.20
CA GLY A 17 -1.00 -4.64 -21.94
C GLY A 17 0.52 -4.71 -22.13
N ILE A 18 1.30 -3.78 -21.58
CA ILE A 18 2.76 -3.92 -21.52
C ILE A 18 3.12 -5.14 -20.66
N THR A 19 3.68 -6.17 -21.31
CA THR A 19 4.06 -7.42 -20.64
C THR A 19 5.07 -7.16 -19.53
N GLY A 20 4.90 -7.83 -18.40
CA GLY A 20 5.75 -7.62 -17.24
C GLY A 20 5.26 -6.54 -16.28
N THR A 21 4.23 -5.76 -16.63
CA THR A 21 3.64 -4.73 -15.75
C THR A 21 2.36 -5.20 -15.05
N LEU A 22 2.02 -4.56 -13.93
CA LEU A 22 0.71 -4.71 -13.26
C LEU A 22 -0.12 -3.42 -13.46
N PRO A 23 -1.46 -3.44 -13.35
CA PRO A 23 -2.28 -2.24 -13.54
C PRO A 23 -2.00 -1.16 -12.48
N ALA A 24 -1.96 0.12 -12.87
CA ALA A 24 -1.80 1.24 -11.94
C ALA A 24 -2.99 1.37 -10.97
N SER A 25 -4.18 0.94 -11.40
CA SER A 25 -5.38 0.88 -10.57
C SER A 25 -5.22 -0.06 -9.37
N LEU A 26 -4.36 -1.07 -9.46
CA LEU A 26 -4.09 -2.02 -8.37
C LEU A 26 -3.50 -1.32 -7.13
N VAL A 27 -2.75 -0.23 -7.34
CA VAL A 27 -2.09 0.55 -6.29
C VAL A 27 -2.70 1.93 -6.10
N GLY A 28 -3.88 2.18 -6.67
CA GLY A 28 -4.60 3.45 -6.53
C GLY A 28 -3.98 4.63 -7.27
N ASN A 29 -3.09 4.40 -8.23
CA ASN A 29 -2.41 5.46 -8.99
C ASN A 29 -3.10 5.84 -10.30
N GLU A 30 -4.14 5.10 -10.70
CA GLU A 30 -4.89 5.40 -11.92
C GLU A 30 -5.72 6.69 -11.78
N GLY A 31 -5.81 7.45 -12.87
CA GLY A 31 -6.58 8.68 -12.94
C GLY A 31 -6.11 9.62 -14.05
N PRO A 32 -6.74 10.80 -14.21
CA PRO A 32 -6.49 11.71 -15.33
C PRO A 32 -5.06 12.26 -15.43
N ARG A 33 -4.23 12.05 -14.40
CA ARG A 33 -2.82 12.49 -14.34
C ARG A 33 -1.88 11.32 -14.04
N ALA A 34 -2.37 10.08 -14.16
CA ALA A 34 -1.53 8.92 -13.99
C ALA A 34 -0.38 8.95 -15.02
N PRO A 35 0.87 8.72 -14.61
CA PRO A 35 1.93 8.50 -15.58
C PRO A 35 1.67 7.18 -16.34
N GLU A 36 2.17 7.09 -17.57
CA GLU A 36 2.06 5.86 -18.37
C GLU A 36 2.62 4.66 -17.61
N LEU A 37 3.80 4.84 -16.99
CA LEU A 37 4.46 3.86 -16.14
C LEU A 37 4.84 4.49 -14.80
N THR A 38 4.59 3.78 -13.72
CA THR A 38 5.11 4.10 -12.37
C THR A 38 6.07 3.02 -11.92
N VAL A 39 7.23 3.42 -11.41
CA VAL A 39 8.22 2.51 -10.83
C VAL A 39 8.33 2.76 -9.34
N SER A 40 8.11 1.71 -8.54
CA SER A 40 8.61 1.68 -7.17
C SER A 40 10.05 1.20 -7.20
N PHE A 41 10.94 1.91 -6.50
CA PHE A 41 12.32 1.45 -6.36
C PHE A 41 12.40 0.11 -5.64
N LEU A 42 13.41 -0.67 -6.01
CA LEU A 42 13.76 -1.91 -5.34
C LEU A 42 14.08 -1.62 -3.88
N TRP A 43 13.59 -2.48 -3.00
CA TRP A 43 13.85 -2.40 -1.57
C TRP A 43 14.08 -3.80 -1.00
N ASP A 44 14.70 -3.84 0.18
CA ASP A 44 14.87 -5.06 0.95
C ASP A 44 14.78 -4.77 2.46
N SER A 45 14.74 -5.84 3.26
CA SER A 45 14.66 -5.77 4.72
C SER A 45 16.02 -5.99 5.40
N THR A 46 17.13 -5.84 4.67
CA THR A 46 18.47 -5.96 5.24
C THR A 46 18.64 -4.89 6.32
N VAL A 47 19.22 -5.30 7.44
CA VAL A 47 19.52 -4.40 8.55
C VAL A 47 20.74 -3.55 8.17
N ASN A 48 20.59 -2.23 8.22
CA ASN A 48 21.68 -1.31 7.94
C ASN A 48 22.68 -1.20 9.10
N GLU A 49 23.77 -0.45 8.90
CA GLU A 49 24.83 -0.25 9.91
C GLU A 49 24.33 0.38 11.23
N ALA A 50 23.20 1.08 11.18
CA ALA A 50 22.55 1.69 12.34
C ALA A 50 21.54 0.76 13.04
N GLY A 51 21.37 -0.48 12.57
CA GLY A 51 20.49 -1.48 13.18
C GLY A 51 19.03 -1.42 12.73
N TYR A 52 18.70 -0.66 11.70
CA TYR A 52 17.33 -0.53 11.18
C TYR A 52 17.13 -1.38 9.92
N SER A 53 16.00 -2.10 9.86
CA SER A 53 15.56 -2.80 8.64
C SER A 53 14.92 -1.83 7.65
N GLY A 54 15.08 -2.11 6.36
CA GLY A 54 14.45 -1.34 5.30
C GLY A 54 15.47 -0.48 4.56
N THR A 55 15.89 -0.93 3.38
CA THR A 55 16.71 -0.16 2.45
C THR A 55 15.96 -0.06 1.13
N ALA A 56 15.94 1.14 0.52
CA ALA A 56 15.41 1.36 -0.82
C ALA A 56 16.37 2.26 -1.60
N TYR A 57 16.35 2.14 -2.93
CA TYR A 57 17.05 3.12 -3.78
C TYR A 57 16.36 4.48 -3.73
N ALA A 58 17.13 5.54 -3.97
CA ALA A 58 16.63 6.91 -4.06
C ALA A 58 17.01 7.53 -5.41
N ALA A 59 16.13 8.39 -5.94
CA ALA A 59 16.40 9.14 -7.16
C ALA A 59 17.37 10.32 -6.93
N TYR A 60 17.48 10.76 -5.68
CA TYR A 60 18.29 11.90 -5.24
C TYR A 60 18.58 11.78 -3.74
N GLY A 61 19.60 12.49 -3.26
CA GLY A 61 20.01 12.47 -1.86
C GLY A 61 21.23 11.58 -1.61
N GLU A 62 21.84 11.76 -0.44
CA GLU A 62 23.00 10.96 -0.03
C GLU A 62 22.56 9.66 0.64
N PRO A 63 23.32 8.56 0.51
CA PRO A 63 23.05 7.34 1.25
C PRO A 63 22.92 7.60 2.76
N GLY A 64 21.87 7.06 3.38
CA GLY A 64 21.64 7.21 4.82
C GLY A 64 20.83 8.44 5.25
N THR A 65 20.40 9.32 4.33
CA THR A 65 19.56 10.48 4.69
C THR A 65 18.06 10.19 4.75
N GLY A 66 17.66 8.92 4.59
CA GLY A 66 16.27 8.51 4.49
C GLY A 66 15.65 8.82 3.13
N GLN A 67 14.59 8.08 2.79
CA GLN A 67 13.77 8.28 1.59
C GLN A 67 12.36 7.71 1.84
N HIS A 68 11.38 8.17 1.05
CA HIS A 68 10.04 7.60 0.98
C HIS A 68 9.51 7.56 -0.48
N GLY A 69 8.40 6.88 -0.69
CA GLY A 69 7.71 6.73 -1.98
C GLY A 69 7.91 5.36 -2.64
N SER A 70 8.48 4.38 -1.95
CA SER A 70 8.53 3.00 -2.42
C SER A 70 7.33 2.20 -1.91
N MET A 71 7.06 1.05 -2.53
CA MET A 71 6.12 0.03 -2.04
C MET A 71 6.79 -0.89 -1.01
N SER A 72 7.76 -0.37 -0.24
CA SER A 72 8.39 -1.09 0.85
C SER A 72 7.39 -1.35 1.97
N GLN A 73 7.38 -2.56 2.53
CA GLN A 73 6.59 -2.84 3.73
C GLN A 73 7.00 -1.95 4.91
N HIS A 74 8.22 -1.42 4.90
CA HIS A 74 8.74 -0.49 5.92
C HIS A 74 8.24 0.95 5.70
N GLU A 75 7.67 1.26 4.55
CA GLU A 75 7.05 2.55 4.23
C GLU A 75 5.50 2.48 4.23
N MET A 76 4.96 1.35 3.77
CA MET A 76 3.51 1.15 3.67
C MET A 76 2.85 0.90 5.04
N ASN A 77 3.52 0.18 5.95
CA ASN A 77 2.97 -0.18 7.26
C ASN A 77 3.15 0.95 8.27
N ASN A 78 2.17 1.84 8.32
CA ASN A 78 2.11 2.97 9.25
C ASN A 78 1.36 2.60 10.54
N ILE A 79 1.49 3.43 11.58
CA ILE A 79 0.77 3.25 12.84
C ILE A 79 -0.24 4.37 13.03
N LEU A 80 -1.48 3.99 13.35
CA LEU A 80 -2.55 4.90 13.78
C LEU A 80 -2.82 4.69 15.28
N PHE A 81 -2.76 5.80 16.04
CA PHE A 81 -3.30 5.85 17.40
C PHE A 81 -4.58 6.67 17.41
N ALA A 82 -5.64 6.12 17.98
CA ALA A 82 -6.93 6.79 18.13
C ALA A 82 -7.38 6.76 19.59
N ALA A 83 -7.86 7.90 20.11
CA ALA A 83 -8.30 8.03 21.48
C ALA A 83 -9.43 9.06 21.59
N GLY A 84 -10.42 8.77 22.43
CA GLY A 84 -11.57 9.63 22.67
C GLY A 84 -12.83 8.83 22.98
N PRO A 85 -13.94 9.48 23.38
CA PRO A 85 -15.17 8.81 23.81
C PRO A 85 -15.85 7.98 22.71
N ALA A 86 -15.57 8.30 21.45
CA ALA A 86 -16.09 7.54 20.30
C ALA A 86 -15.32 6.24 20.04
N PHE A 87 -14.09 6.12 20.53
CA PHE A 87 -13.24 4.97 20.28
C PHE A 87 -13.33 3.95 21.42
N ARG A 88 -13.12 2.69 21.08
CA ARG A 88 -12.91 1.61 22.05
C ARG A 88 -11.56 1.79 22.73
N SER A 89 -11.47 1.39 23.99
CA SER A 89 -10.23 1.44 24.76
C SER A 89 -9.53 0.08 24.76
N ASN A 90 -8.19 0.09 24.87
CA ASN A 90 -7.35 -1.10 25.07
C ASN A 90 -7.47 -2.16 23.97
N ILE A 91 -7.71 -1.74 22.73
CA ILE A 91 -7.72 -2.65 21.58
C ILE A 91 -6.49 -2.42 20.69
N ARG A 92 -6.05 -3.49 20.05
CA ARG A 92 -5.12 -3.45 18.92
C ARG A 92 -5.83 -4.09 17.73
N SER A 93 -6.14 -3.31 16.71
CA SER A 93 -6.65 -3.86 15.45
C SER A 93 -5.47 -4.23 14.54
N LEU A 94 -5.55 -5.43 13.94
CA LEU A 94 -4.68 -5.85 12.84
C LEU A 94 -5.45 -5.90 11.51
N ILE A 95 -6.70 -5.42 11.50
CA ILE A 95 -7.48 -5.31 10.27
C ILE A 95 -6.81 -4.24 9.39
N PRO A 96 -6.59 -4.52 8.09
CA PRO A 96 -6.00 -3.56 7.17
C PRO A 96 -6.76 -2.22 7.16
N SER A 97 -6.00 -1.14 7.23
CA SER A 97 -6.52 0.23 7.22
C SER A 97 -5.52 1.17 6.56
N GLY A 98 -5.98 2.33 6.13
CA GLY A 98 -5.14 3.33 5.47
C GLY A 98 -5.61 4.76 5.71
N ASN A 99 -4.81 5.73 5.30
CA ASN A 99 -5.13 7.15 5.46
C ASN A 99 -6.46 7.56 4.81
N THR A 100 -6.90 6.82 3.78
CA THR A 100 -8.20 7.00 3.12
C THR A 100 -9.39 6.79 4.06
N ASP A 101 -9.21 6.06 5.17
CA ASP A 101 -10.25 5.70 6.13
C ASP A 101 -10.45 6.77 7.22
N LEU A 102 -9.50 7.71 7.36
CA LEU A 102 -9.55 8.74 8.38
C LEU A 102 -10.75 9.68 8.18
N ALA A 103 -10.90 10.23 6.98
CA ALA A 103 -12.00 11.14 6.65
C ALA A 103 -13.39 10.50 6.88
N PRO A 104 -13.72 9.32 6.33
CA PRO A 104 -15.03 8.71 6.57
C PRO A 104 -15.26 8.37 8.04
N THR A 105 -14.21 7.94 8.78
CA THR A 105 -14.32 7.67 10.22
C THR A 105 -14.62 8.94 11.02
N ILE A 106 -13.93 10.05 10.74
CA ILE A 106 -14.15 11.34 11.42
C ILE A 106 -15.55 11.86 11.14
N LEU A 107 -16.01 11.83 9.87
CA LEU A 107 -17.37 12.25 9.52
C LEU A 107 -18.43 11.41 10.25
N ARG A 108 -18.21 10.09 10.36
CA ARG A 108 -19.09 9.20 11.11
C ARG A 108 -19.19 9.58 12.59
N ILE A 109 -18.06 9.87 13.24
CA ILE A 109 -18.02 10.31 14.64
C ILE A 109 -18.76 11.63 14.83
N LEU A 110 -18.60 12.57 13.89
CA LEU A 110 -19.27 13.88 13.93
C LEU A 110 -20.76 13.83 13.54
N GLY A 111 -21.29 12.66 13.15
CA GLY A 111 -22.67 12.52 12.67
C GLY A 111 -22.93 13.23 11.33
N LEU A 112 -21.88 13.49 10.54
CA LEU A 112 -21.96 14.15 9.24
C LEU A 112 -22.16 13.12 8.13
N SER A 113 -22.91 13.50 7.09
CA SER A 113 -23.11 12.68 5.89
C SER A 113 -21.90 12.72 4.95
N GLY A 114 -21.90 11.86 3.91
CA GLY A 114 -20.91 11.89 2.83
C GLY A 114 -19.80 10.85 2.94
N TYR A 115 -19.62 10.24 4.12
CA TYR A 115 -18.61 9.21 4.35
C TYR A 115 -18.78 7.94 3.48
N ARG A 116 -20.00 7.64 3.01
CA ARG A 116 -20.29 6.46 2.17
C ARG A 116 -19.81 6.56 0.71
N ASN A 117 -19.51 7.77 0.24
CA ASN A 117 -19.10 8.03 -1.14
C ASN A 117 -17.58 8.18 -1.28
N MET A 118 -16.83 7.92 -0.21
CA MET A 118 -15.37 8.00 -0.19
C MET A 118 -14.76 6.64 -0.55
N HIS A 119 -13.52 6.63 -1.02
CA HIS A 119 -12.80 5.39 -1.35
C HIS A 119 -12.46 4.55 -0.11
N GLY A 120 -12.20 5.22 1.03
CA GLY A 120 -11.96 4.56 2.30
C GLY A 120 -13.24 4.13 3.00
N ARG A 121 -13.08 3.33 4.04
CA ARG A 121 -14.17 2.84 4.90
C ARG A 121 -14.15 3.52 6.26
N VAL A 122 -15.27 3.43 6.98
CA VAL A 122 -15.27 3.73 8.41
C VAL A 122 -14.54 2.59 9.12
N LEU A 123 -13.60 2.93 10.01
CA LEU A 123 -12.93 1.97 10.90
C LEU A 123 -13.86 1.59 12.06
N GLU A 124 -14.96 0.91 11.74
CA GLU A 124 -16.01 0.54 12.69
C GLU A 124 -15.46 -0.33 13.83
N GLU A 125 -14.45 -1.16 13.57
CA GLU A 125 -13.74 -1.95 14.58
C GLU A 125 -13.11 -1.11 15.70
N ALA A 126 -12.84 0.17 15.44
CA ALA A 126 -12.24 1.08 16.40
C ALA A 126 -13.28 1.84 17.21
N LEU A 127 -14.55 1.86 16.78
CA LEU A 127 -15.61 2.67 17.36
C LEU A 127 -16.42 1.92 18.43
N SER A 128 -16.75 2.62 19.50
CA SER A 128 -17.58 2.08 20.58
C SER A 128 -19.01 1.79 20.08
N GLY A 129 -19.54 0.62 20.41
CA GLY A 129 -20.89 0.19 20.00
C GLY A 129 -21.04 -0.25 18.55
N CYS A 130 -19.93 -0.41 17.81
CA CYS A 130 -19.88 -1.03 16.47
C CYS A 130 -19.47 -2.52 16.58
N PRO A 131 -19.46 -3.31 15.48
CA PRO A 131 -19.06 -4.72 15.51
C PRO A 131 -17.66 -4.97 16.13
N GLU A 132 -17.43 -6.18 16.65
CA GLU A 132 -16.12 -6.57 17.17
C GLU A 132 -15.13 -6.77 16.01
N THR A 133 -13.82 -6.71 16.30
CA THR A 133 -12.78 -6.98 15.30
C THR A 133 -12.90 -8.38 14.68
N GLU A 134 -13.42 -9.34 15.44
CA GLU A 134 -13.62 -10.73 15.03
C GLU A 134 -14.73 -10.88 13.98
N ASP A 135 -15.60 -9.88 13.84
CA ASP A 135 -16.72 -9.89 12.90
C ASP A 135 -16.35 -9.29 11.52
N ILE A 136 -15.10 -8.84 11.34
CA ILE A 136 -14.66 -8.16 10.12
C ILE A 136 -13.68 -9.05 9.36
N ASP A 137 -14.21 -9.70 8.34
CA ASP A 137 -13.44 -10.47 7.39
C ASP A 137 -12.62 -9.57 6.46
N TRP A 138 -11.40 -10.00 6.20
CA TRP A 138 -10.50 -9.41 5.22
C TRP A 138 -9.62 -10.48 4.60
N ARG A 139 -9.03 -10.16 3.45
CA ARG A 139 -8.20 -11.09 2.70
C ARG A 139 -6.98 -10.40 2.14
N THR A 140 -5.93 -11.18 1.92
CA THR A 140 -4.72 -10.74 1.24
C THR A 140 -4.55 -11.52 -0.05
N GLU A 141 -4.21 -10.83 -1.13
CA GLU A 141 -3.94 -11.39 -2.44
C GLU A 141 -2.56 -10.92 -2.92
N THR A 142 -1.86 -11.78 -3.67
CA THR A 142 -0.59 -11.42 -4.31
C THR A 142 -0.75 -11.44 -5.81
N HIS A 143 -0.60 -10.28 -6.43
CA HIS A 143 -0.62 -10.11 -7.88
C HIS A 143 0.80 -10.24 -8.41
N ARG A 144 0.99 -11.03 -9.45
CA ARG A 144 2.31 -11.29 -10.04
C ARG A 144 2.30 -11.02 -11.53
N SER A 145 3.42 -10.55 -12.02
CA SER A 145 3.70 -10.47 -13.45
C SER A 145 5.13 -10.92 -13.73
N GLU A 146 5.32 -11.58 -14.86
CA GLU A 146 6.61 -12.06 -15.34
C GLU A 146 6.79 -11.69 -16.82
N VAL A 147 8.02 -11.36 -17.22
CA VAL A 147 8.40 -11.23 -18.63
C VAL A 147 9.81 -11.72 -18.87
N ASN A 148 10.00 -12.48 -19.96
CA ASN A 148 11.31 -12.91 -20.44
C ASN A 148 11.91 -11.84 -21.36
N LEU A 149 13.11 -11.37 -21.03
CA LEU A 149 13.82 -10.29 -21.74
C LEU A 149 15.00 -10.80 -22.58
N GLY A 150 14.95 -12.07 -23.03
CA GLY A 150 15.94 -12.66 -23.94
C GLY A 150 17.29 -12.99 -23.29
N GLY A 151 17.35 -13.03 -21.97
CA GLY A 151 18.57 -13.32 -21.20
C GLY A 151 18.38 -13.24 -19.68
N ASP A 152 17.39 -12.46 -19.25
CA ASP A 152 16.92 -12.37 -17.87
C ASP A 152 15.39 -12.53 -17.83
N ILE A 153 14.87 -12.96 -16.68
CA ILE A 153 13.43 -12.94 -16.39
C ILE A 153 13.19 -11.83 -15.37
N TYR A 154 12.31 -10.89 -15.70
CA TYR A 154 11.80 -9.92 -14.72
C TYR A 154 10.53 -10.49 -14.09
N ARG A 155 10.50 -10.55 -12.75
CA ARG A 155 9.32 -10.90 -11.96
C ARG A 155 9.01 -9.80 -10.98
N GLN A 156 7.75 -9.50 -10.80
CA GLN A 156 7.28 -8.63 -9.72
C GLN A 156 6.10 -9.23 -9.00
N GLU A 157 5.93 -8.80 -7.76
CA GLU A 157 4.73 -9.05 -6.99
C GLU A 157 4.27 -7.79 -6.25
N ILE A 158 2.94 -7.67 -6.11
CA ILE A 158 2.28 -6.66 -5.29
C ILE A 158 1.30 -7.41 -4.39
N GLN A 159 1.42 -7.19 -3.09
CA GLN A 159 0.52 -7.74 -2.09
C GLN A 159 -0.51 -6.68 -1.71
N ILE A 160 -1.78 -7.07 -1.81
CA ILE A 160 -2.93 -6.21 -1.52
C ILE A 160 -3.78 -6.88 -0.45
N SER A 161 -4.11 -6.14 0.60
CA SER A 161 -5.13 -6.54 1.56
C SER A 161 -6.44 -5.81 1.30
N THR A 162 -7.57 -6.49 1.46
CA THR A 162 -8.91 -5.94 1.18
C THR A 162 -9.88 -6.21 2.31
N VAL A 163 -10.56 -5.17 2.76
CA VAL A 163 -11.64 -5.20 3.77
C VAL A 163 -12.92 -4.68 3.11
N GLY A 164 -13.92 -5.54 2.94
CA GLY A 164 -15.10 -5.21 2.15
C GLY A 164 -14.71 -4.83 0.71
N THR A 165 -14.90 -3.56 0.34
CA THR A 165 -14.54 -3.03 -0.99
C THR A 165 -13.32 -2.13 -0.97
N THR A 166 -12.68 -1.91 0.18
CA THR A 166 -11.51 -1.04 0.31
C THR A 166 -10.24 -1.89 0.31
N SER A 167 -9.30 -1.54 -0.55
CA SER A 167 -8.03 -2.25 -0.74
C SER A 167 -6.84 -1.39 -0.32
N TYR A 168 -5.81 -2.03 0.21
CA TYR A 168 -4.61 -1.43 0.77
C TYR A 168 -3.38 -2.12 0.18
N VAL A 169 -2.38 -1.34 -0.23
CA VAL A 169 -1.10 -1.89 -0.68
C VAL A 169 -0.27 -2.24 0.55
N ASP A 170 -0.01 -3.53 0.74
CA ASP A 170 0.82 -4.00 1.86
C ASP A 170 2.31 -3.87 1.51
N MET A 171 2.65 -4.28 0.28
CA MET A 171 3.97 -4.13 -0.30
C MET A 171 3.96 -4.40 -1.81
N GLY A 172 5.05 -4.04 -2.47
CA GLY A 172 5.35 -4.46 -3.82
C GLY A 172 6.85 -4.57 -4.01
N ASN A 173 7.33 -5.65 -4.61
CA ASN A 173 8.74 -5.83 -4.85
C ASN A 173 9.03 -6.60 -6.15
N ARG A 174 10.29 -6.50 -6.63
CA ARG A 174 10.79 -7.39 -7.68
C ARG A 174 11.11 -8.75 -7.05
N ALA A 175 10.43 -9.81 -7.50
CA ALA A 175 10.78 -11.17 -7.11
C ALA A 175 12.03 -11.62 -7.88
N SER A 176 12.89 -12.42 -7.22
CA SER A 176 14.14 -12.93 -7.78
C SER A 176 13.98 -13.79 -9.04
#